data_AF-A0A645CSR3-F1
#
_entry.id   AF-A0A645CSR3-F1
#
_cell.length_a   1.000
_cell.length_b   1.000
_cell.length_c   1.000
_cell.angle_alpha   90.00
_cell.angle_beta   90.00
_cell.angle_gamma   90.00
#
_symmetry.space_group_name_H-M   'P 1'
#
loop_
_entity.id
_entity.type
_entity.pdbx_description
1 polymer ?
#
loop_
_entity_poly.entity_id
_entity_poly.type
_entity_poly.pdbx_seq_one_letter_code
_entity_poly.pdbx_strand_id
1 'polypeptide(L)' 'MKITPIKTRRINAGMGTNEAVEQLGISKSTFYKLEQGHQEPSAKLIARIAKVYNCTTDEVFEDFNIRG' A
#
# COMPACT_ATOMS: atom_id res chain seq x y z
N MET A 1 -6.75 -1.23 16.64
CA MET A 1 -6.26 -1.47 15.25
C MET A 1 -4.90 -0.83 15.11
N LYS A 2 -3.86 -1.60 14.77
CA LYS A 2 -2.53 -1.04 14.49
C LYS A 2 -2.61 -0.31 13.16
N ILE A 3 -2.28 0.98 13.14
CA ILE A 3 -2.16 1.75 11.90
C ILE A 3 -0.77 1.42 11.34
N THR A 4 -0.72 0.80 10.16
CA THR A 4 0.54 0.58 9.45
C THR A 4 0.93 1.83 8.66
N PRO A 5 2.24 2.04 8.39
CA PRO A 5 2.69 3.16 7.57
C PRO A 5 1.95 3.25 6.23
N ILE A 6 1.78 2.10 5.56
CA ILE A 6 1.08 2.04 4.27
C ILE A 6 -0.39 2.49 4.37
N LYS A 7 -1.07 2.18 5.48
CA LYS A 7 -2.46 2.61 5.72
C LYS A 7 -2.52 4.13 5.93
N THR A 8 -1.57 4.70 6.66
CA THR A 8 -1.45 6.15 6.82
C THR A 8 -1.28 6.83 5.46
N ARG A 9 -0.46 6.25 4.57
CA ARG A 9 -0.21 6.81 3.25
C ARG A 9 -1.46 6.87 2.39
N ARG A 10 -2.28 5.81 2.37
CA ARG A 10 -3.57 5.84 1.68
C ARG A 10 -4.47 6.96 2.21
N ILE A 11 -4.52 7.15 3.53
CA ILE A 11 -5.35 8.19 4.15
C ILE A 11 -4.82 9.58 3.76
N ASN A 12 -3.51 9.78 3.75
CA ASN A 12 -2.89 11.04 3.32
C ASN A 12 -3.10 11.32 1.83
N ALA A 13 -3.23 10.28 1.01
CA ALA A 13 -3.64 10.38 -0.39
C ALA A 13 -5.15 10.65 -0.56
N GLY A 14 -5.91 10.77 0.53
CA GLY A 14 -7.36 11.04 0.50
C GLY A 14 -8.22 9.86 0.04
N MET A 15 -7.65 8.65 -0.06
CA MET A 15 -8.31 7.53 -0.71
C MET A 15 -9.12 6.65 0.24
N GLY A 16 -10.31 6.27 -0.20
CA GLY A 16 -11.11 5.21 0.45
C GLY A 16 -10.53 3.81 0.19
N THR A 17 -10.93 2.82 1.00
CA THR A 17 -10.48 1.42 0.79
C THR A 17 -10.92 0.87 -0.57
N ASN A 18 -12.18 1.08 -0.96
CA ASN A 18 -12.69 0.54 -2.23
C ASN A 18 -11.98 1.17 -3.43
N GLU A 19 -11.80 2.49 -3.38
CA GLU A 19 -11.09 3.25 -4.41
C GLU A 19 -9.63 2.78 -4.54
N ALA A 20 -8.92 2.65 -3.41
CA ALA A 20 -7.54 2.16 -3.44
C ALA A 20 -7.45 0.73 -3.99
N VAL A 21 -8.38 -0.16 -3.64
CA VAL A 21 -8.43 -1.54 -4.16
C VAL A 21 -8.60 -1.56 -5.67
N GLU A 22 -9.50 -0.72 -6.19
CA GLU A 22 -9.76 -0.58 -7.63
C GLU A 22 -8.55 -0.02 -8.37
N GLN A 23 -7.98 1.09 -7.89
CA GLN A 23 -6.82 1.73 -8.51
C GLN A 23 -5.56 0.85 -8.46
N LEU A 24 -5.36 0.09 -7.38
CA LEU A 24 -4.26 -0.86 -7.26
C LEU A 24 -4.49 -2.13 -8.07
N GLY A 25 -5.72 -2.41 -8.52
CA GLY A 25 -6.07 -3.61 -9.27
C GLY A 25 -5.74 -4.88 -8.51
N ILE A 26 -6.16 -4.96 -7.25
CA ILE A 26 -5.99 -6.13 -6.37
C ILE A 26 -7.31 -6.50 -5.70
N SER A 27 -7.37 -7.65 -5.03
CA SER A 27 -8.56 -8.01 -4.24
C SER A 27 -8.60 -7.25 -2.90
N LYS A 28 -9.81 -7.05 -2.34
CA LYS A 28 -9.97 -6.51 -0.98
C LYS A 28 -9.22 -7.35 0.07
N SER A 29 -9.22 -8.68 -0.07
CA SER A 29 -8.51 -9.58 0.84
C SER A 29 -7.00 -9.31 0.81
N THR A 30 -6.41 -9.21 -0.39
CA THR A 30 -5.01 -8.82 -0.60
C THR A 30 -4.72 -7.46 0.05
N PHE A 31 -5.57 -6.48 -0.20
CA PHE A 31 -5.43 -5.13 0.34
C PHE A 31 -5.42 -5.11 1.87
N TYR A 32 -6.34 -5.82 2.53
CA TYR A 32 -6.36 -5.89 3.99
C TYR A 32 -5.12 -6.55 4.57
N LYS A 33 -4.58 -7.59 3.92
CA LYS A 33 -3.33 -8.23 4.35
C LYS A 33 -2.15 -7.26 4.23
N LEU A 34 -2.07 -6.48 3.15
CA LEU A 34 -1.06 -5.44 2.96
C LEU A 34 -1.16 -4.38 4.06
N GLU A 35 -2.35 -3.82 4.31
CA GLU A 35 -2.55 -2.80 5.35
C GLU A 35 -2.34 -3.34 6.78
N GLN A 36 -2.32 -4.65 6.99
CA GLN A 36 -2.01 -5.25 8.28
C GLN A 36 -0.54 -5.67 8.40
N GLY A 37 0.24 -5.58 7.31
CA GLY A 37 1.62 -6.07 7.26
C GLY A 37 1.72 -7.60 7.24
N HIS A 38 0.65 -8.30 6.89
CA HIS A 38 0.62 -9.77 6.80
C HIS A 38 1.08 -10.29 5.43
N GLN A 39 1.31 -9.40 4.47
CA GLN A 39 1.75 -9.76 3.14
C GLN A 39 2.67 -8.67 2.60
N GLU A 40 3.76 -9.08 1.96
CA GLU A 40 4.63 -8.17 1.21
C GLU A 40 4.10 -7.99 -0.22
N PRO A 41 4.11 -6.77 -0.76
CA PRO A 41 3.77 -6.52 -2.16
C PRO A 41 4.88 -6.99 -3.11
N SER A 42 4.51 -7.37 -4.33
CA SER A 42 5.50 -7.57 -5.40
C SER A 42 6.06 -6.23 -5.89
N ALA A 43 7.23 -6.23 -6.54
CA ALA A 43 7.82 -5.02 -7.12
C ALA A 43 6.85 -4.26 -8.06
N LYS A 44 6.05 -5.00 -8.85
CA LYS A 44 5.01 -4.40 -9.71
C LYS A 44 3.90 -3.74 -8.91
N LEU A 45 3.51 -4.32 -7.78
CA LEU A 45 2.52 -3.72 -6.89
C LEU A 45 3.11 -2.50 -6.16
N ILE A 46 4.36 -2.53 -5.72
CA ILE A 46 5.08 -1.39 -5.13
C ILE A 46 5.07 -0.19 -6.08
N ALA A 47 5.42 -0.38 -7.35
CA ALA A 47 5.38 0.68 -8.36
C ALA A 47 3.97 1.27 -8.56
N ARG A 48 2.92 0.43 -8.49
CA ARG A 48 1.54 0.90 -8.56
C ARG A 48 1.12 1.67 -7.31
N ILE A 49 1.47 1.19 -6.13
CA ILE A 49 1.22 1.87 -4.85
C ILE A 49 1.86 3.25 -4.86
N ALA A 50 3.14 3.33 -5.27
CA ALA A 50 3.86 4.58 -5.40
C ALA A 50 3.09 5.61 -6.26
N LYS A 51 2.64 5.17 -7.45
CA LYS A 51 1.86 6.00 -8.36
C LYS A 51 0.48 6.41 -7.79
N VAL A 52 -0.27 5.46 -7.23
CA VAL A 52 -1.65 5.66 -6.75
C VAL A 52 -1.66 6.56 -5.50
N TYR A 53 -0.69 6.39 -4.60
CA TYR A 53 -0.58 7.18 -3.38
C TYR A 53 0.31 8.41 -3.51
N ASN A 54 0.74 8.75 -4.73
CA ASN A 54 1.57 9.91 -5.05
C ASN A 54 2.85 9.99 -4.17
N CYS A 55 3.59 8.89 -4.09
CA CYS A 55 4.83 8.76 -3.35
C CYS A 55 5.88 8.00 -4.18
N THR A 56 7.09 7.86 -3.64
CA THR A 56 8.18 7.12 -4.28
C THR A 56 8.12 5.63 -3.94
N THR A 57 8.78 4.80 -4.75
CA THR A 57 8.90 3.36 -4.44
C THR A 57 9.70 3.12 -3.16
N ASP A 58 10.69 3.97 -2.87
CA ASP A 58 11.56 3.87 -1.69
C ASP A 58 10.75 4.06 -0.40
N GLU A 59 9.88 5.07 -0.38
CA GLU A 59 8.93 5.26 0.71
C GLU A 59 7.99 4.06 0.91
N VAL A 60 7.59 3.39 -0.17
CA VAL A 60 6.78 2.16 -0.08
C VAL A 60 7.61 1.01 0.48
N PHE A 61 8.87 0.85 0.06
CA PHE A 61 9.78 -0.16 0.63
C PHE A 61 9.96 0.07 2.15
N GLU A 62 10.15 1.32 2.57
CA GLU A 62 10.24 1.70 3.99
C GLU A 62 8.95 1.36 4.75
N ASP A 63 7.77 1.66 4.18
CA ASP A 63 6.47 1.38 4.79
C ASP A 63 6.24 -0.12 5.06
N PHE A 64 6.80 -0.98 4.21
CA PHE A 64 6.76 -2.44 4.36
C PHE A 64 7.99 -3.01 5.09
N ASN A 65 8.93 -2.16 5.52
CA ASN A 65 10.22 -2.54 6.11
C ASN A 65 10.99 -3.57 5.26
N ILE A 66 10.90 -3.44 3.93
CA ILE A 66 11.63 -4.26 2.98
C ILE A 66 13.02 -3.64 2.85
N ARG A 67 14.04 -4.37 3.29
CA ARG A 67 15.45 -3.98 3.15
C ARG A 67 16.13 -4.96 2.21
N GLY A 68 16.77 -4.42 1.17
CA GLY A 68 17.64 -5.17 0.26
C GLY A 68 18.99 -5.47 0.88
#